data_AF-A0AAD2JJ84-F1
#
_entry.id   AF-A0AAD2JJ84-F1
#
_cell.length_a   1.000
_cell.length_b   1.000
_cell.length_c   1.000
_cell.angle_alpha   90.00
_cell.angle_beta   90.00
_cell.angle_gamma   90.00
#
_symmetry.space_group_name_H-M   'P 1'
#
loop_
_entity.id
_entity.type
_entity.pdbx_description
1 polymer ?
#
loop_
_entity_poly.entity_id
_entity_poly.type
_entity_poly.pdbx_seq_one_letter_code
_entity_poly.pdbx_strand_id
1 'polypeptide(L)'
;MHQIYYYYRSRRAGRRSRISGPSSGVSHASLDEYLRSLPAGDWSGNDHRRHSSLATRVCFQNVNGSPENGNDPKQQQINSWLKEERVGIALLAEAKTFWPSINEGHGWSDRLRQATMKSEQKGFYLSIAYNRHQDRSAATSAVQWGGCIATVLNQVAHRAKEAGRDPTSLGRWAYVCLQGRKLKAHGGNVQDSLLGCLQPPLLP
;
A
#
# COMPACT_ATOMS: atom_id res chain seq x y z
N MET A 1 -2.74 12.88 -14.37
CA MET A 1 -2.38 13.68 -13.17
C MET A 1 -2.08 12.69 -12.05
N HIS A 2 -0.80 12.42 -11.77
CA HIS A 2 -0.38 11.43 -10.79
C HIS A 2 -0.36 12.10 -9.40
N GLN A 3 -1.37 11.87 -8.57
CA GLN A 3 -1.26 12.23 -7.16
C GLN A 3 -0.52 11.09 -6.46
N ILE A 4 0.79 11.24 -6.26
CA ILE A 4 1.58 10.28 -5.49
C ILE A 4 1.63 10.79 -4.04
N TYR A 5 0.89 10.14 -3.15
CA TYR A 5 0.98 10.40 -1.72
C TYR A 5 2.11 9.56 -1.12
N TYR A 6 3.22 10.21 -0.71
CA TYR A 6 4.29 9.56 0.04
C TYR A 6 4.03 9.70 1.55
N TYR A 7 3.68 8.62 2.24
CA TYR A 7 3.79 8.58 3.70
C TYR A 7 4.06 7.16 4.21
N TYR A 8 5.26 6.94 4.77
CA TYR A 8 5.49 6.27 6.06
C TYR A 8 7.00 6.23 6.38
N ARG A 9 7.46 7.04 7.34
CA ARG A 9 8.81 6.91 7.93
C ARG A 9 8.68 6.81 9.45
N SER A 10 8.57 5.58 9.96
CA SER A 10 8.74 5.33 11.40
C SER A 10 10.23 5.20 11.72
N ARG A 11 10.79 6.26 12.33
CA ARG A 11 11.99 6.17 13.15
C ARG A 11 11.76 6.99 14.43
N ARG A 12 11.53 6.33 15.56
CA ARG A 12 11.83 6.95 16.86
C ARG A 12 13.29 6.73 17.20
N ALA A 13 13.88 7.80 17.74
CA ALA A 13 15.22 7.90 18.27
C ALA A 13 15.55 6.71 19.20
N GLY A 14 16.64 6.00 18.90
CA GLY A 14 17.07 4.86 19.70
C GLY A 14 18.21 4.09 19.05
N ARG A 15 19.44 4.57 19.31
CA ARG A 15 20.76 3.93 19.12
C ARG A 15 21.12 3.33 17.74
N ARG A 16 21.99 4.10 17.07
CA ARG A 16 23.02 3.79 16.05
C ARG A 16 23.28 2.30 15.75
N SER A 17 23.12 1.91 14.48
CA SER A 17 24.09 1.03 13.82
C SER A 17 24.99 1.87 12.93
N ARG A 18 26.30 1.62 13.01
CA ARG A 18 27.35 2.36 12.30
C ARG A 18 27.15 2.22 10.79
N ILE A 19 26.63 3.27 10.15
CA ILE A 19 26.89 3.55 8.74
C ILE A 19 27.83 4.76 8.77
N SER A 20 29.08 4.50 8.43
CA SER A 20 30.14 5.48 8.25
C SER A 20 29.82 6.35 7.03
N GLY A 21 29.14 7.47 7.30
CA GLY A 21 28.99 8.63 6.43
C GLY A 21 28.77 9.84 7.33
N PRO A 22 29.21 11.06 6.96
CA PRO A 22 29.21 12.21 7.86
C PRO A 22 27.77 12.67 8.09
N SER A 23 27.12 12.09 9.10
CA SER A 23 25.86 12.58 9.64
C SER A 23 26.18 13.34 10.91
N SER A 24 26.06 14.67 10.84
CA SER A 24 26.03 15.55 12.00
C SER A 24 24.92 15.07 12.93
N GLY A 25 25.30 14.48 14.06
CA GLY A 25 24.41 13.80 14.99
C GLY A 25 23.66 14.76 15.91
N VAL A 26 22.77 15.58 15.36
CA VAL A 26 21.90 16.46 16.16
C VAL A 26 20.69 15.66 16.64
N SER A 27 20.46 15.58 17.95
CA SER A 27 19.19 15.08 18.48
C SER A 27 18.14 16.18 18.36
N HIS A 28 17.00 15.87 17.77
CA HIS A 28 15.87 16.81 17.67
C HIS A 28 14.88 16.55 18.79
N ALA A 29 14.41 17.60 19.44
CA ALA A 29 13.48 17.53 20.57
C ALA A 29 12.03 17.29 20.11
N SER A 30 11.71 17.56 18.84
CA SER A 30 10.36 17.37 18.29
C SER A 30 10.36 16.93 16.83
N LEU A 31 9.22 16.43 16.34
CA LEU A 31 9.02 16.06 14.94
C LEU A 31 9.20 17.27 14.02
N ASP A 32 8.70 18.45 14.41
CA ASP A 32 8.79 19.67 13.60
C ASP A 32 10.23 20.18 13.48
N GLU A 33 11.01 20.07 14.54
CA GLU A 33 12.43 20.43 14.53
C GLU A 33 13.24 19.49 13.60
N TYR A 34 12.91 18.20 13.62
CA TYR A 34 13.49 17.24 12.69
C TYR A 34 13.08 17.54 11.24
N LEU A 35 11.80 17.82 10.96
CA LEU A 35 11.34 18.13 9.61
C LEU A 35 12.03 19.39 9.04
N ARG A 36 12.30 20.39 9.89
CA ARG A 36 13.04 21.61 9.52
C ARG A 36 14.53 21.41 9.36
N SER A 37 15.12 20.38 9.98
CA SER A 37 16.54 20.06 9.84
C SER A 37 16.87 19.25 8.59
N LEU A 38 15.83 18.72 7.92
CA LEU A 38 16.00 18.06 6.64
C LEU A 38 16.36 19.10 5.56
N PRO A 39 17.22 18.74 4.59
CA PRO A 39 17.54 19.60 3.46
C PRO A 39 16.28 20.12 2.74
N ALA A 40 16.37 21.30 2.15
CA ALA A 40 15.27 21.87 1.36
C ALA A 40 14.79 20.86 0.30
N GLY A 41 13.49 20.53 0.35
CA GLY A 41 12.87 19.48 -0.47
C GLY A 41 12.48 18.22 0.31
N ASP A 42 13.03 17.97 1.50
CA ASP A 42 12.73 16.75 2.28
C ASP A 42 11.64 16.97 3.37
N TRP A 43 11.28 18.23 3.68
CA TRP A 43 10.20 18.56 4.65
C TRP A 43 8.79 18.38 4.07
N SER A 44 8.65 18.49 2.74
CA SER A 44 7.38 18.29 2.00
C SER A 44 7.41 17.05 1.10
N GLY A 45 8.36 16.13 1.32
CA GLY A 45 8.45 14.85 0.63
C GLY A 45 9.79 14.66 -0.09
N ASN A 46 10.55 13.65 0.34
CA ASN A 46 11.81 13.26 -0.28
C ASN A 46 11.72 13.31 -1.82
N ASP A 47 12.83 13.62 -2.51
CA ASP A 47 12.96 13.33 -3.94
C ASP A 47 12.48 11.90 -4.20
N HIS A 48 11.35 11.76 -4.90
CA HIS A 48 10.72 10.47 -5.17
C HIS A 48 11.64 9.50 -5.93
N ARG A 49 12.66 10.03 -6.60
CA ARG A 49 13.68 9.25 -7.30
C ARG A 49 14.64 8.59 -6.31
N ARG A 50 14.74 9.08 -5.07
CA ARG A 50 15.57 8.48 -4.01
C ARG A 50 14.81 7.33 -3.34
N HIS A 51 15.31 6.13 -3.54
CA HIS A 51 14.81 4.93 -2.87
C HIS A 51 15.75 4.55 -1.71
N SER A 52 15.26 4.62 -0.47
CA SER A 52 15.98 4.11 0.70
C SER A 52 15.61 2.65 0.96
N SER A 53 16.60 1.78 1.11
CA SER A 53 16.40 0.38 1.52
C SER A 53 15.71 0.22 2.89
N LEU A 54 15.63 1.31 3.66
CA LEU A 54 15.03 1.34 5.00
C LEU A 54 13.61 1.91 5.00
N ALA A 55 13.05 2.26 3.84
CA ALA A 55 11.73 2.82 3.66
C ALA A 55 10.87 1.96 2.73
N THR A 56 9.56 1.96 2.97
CA THR A 56 8.57 1.33 2.09
C THR A 56 7.86 2.42 1.32
N ARG A 57 7.76 2.27 -0.01
CA ARG A 57 6.99 3.19 -0.84
C ARG A 57 5.52 2.79 -0.83
N VAL A 58 4.69 3.73 -0.41
CA VAL A 58 3.23 3.65 -0.49
C VAL A 58 2.79 4.58 -1.61
N CYS A 59 1.91 4.08 -2.47
CA CYS A 59 1.34 4.85 -3.55
C CYS A 59 -0.17 4.70 -3.53
N PHE A 60 -0.87 5.82 -3.66
CA PHE A 60 -2.32 5.85 -3.81
C PHE A 60 -2.65 6.44 -5.18
N GLN A 61 -3.57 5.83 -5.92
CA GLN A 61 -4.03 6.36 -7.19
C GLN A 61 -5.50 6.04 -7.43
N ASN A 62 -6.26 7.06 -7.84
CA ASN A 62 -7.53 6.81 -8.50
C ASN A 62 -7.25 6.34 -9.93
N VAL A 63 -7.57 5.08 -10.22
CA VAL A 63 -7.27 4.47 -11.52
C VAL A 63 -8.39 4.66 -12.54
N ASN A 64 -9.56 5.16 -12.11
CA ASN A 64 -10.74 5.37 -12.96
C ASN A 64 -11.03 4.16 -13.86
N GLY A 65 -11.13 2.99 -13.24
CA GLY A 65 -11.43 1.71 -13.86
C GLY A 65 -10.20 0.85 -14.14
N SER A 66 -10.25 -0.39 -13.69
CA SER A 66 -9.36 -1.45 -14.11
C SER A 66 -9.97 -2.14 -15.34
N PRO A 67 -9.18 -2.40 -16.39
CA PRO A 67 -9.68 -3.07 -17.59
C PRO A 67 -10.07 -4.51 -17.26
N GLU A 68 -10.97 -5.09 -18.05
CA GLU A 68 -11.42 -6.48 -17.86
C GLU A 68 -10.32 -7.48 -18.25
N ASN A 69 -9.62 -7.17 -19.33
CA ASN A 69 -8.50 -7.96 -19.82
C ASN A 69 -7.19 -7.51 -19.14
N GLY A 70 -6.44 -8.47 -18.60
CA GLY A 70 -5.12 -8.23 -18.01
C GLY A 70 -4.03 -7.76 -19.00
N ASN A 71 -4.25 -7.96 -20.31
CA ASN A 71 -3.32 -7.54 -21.36
C ASN A 71 -3.58 -6.13 -21.89
N ASP A 72 -4.62 -5.46 -21.40
CA ASP A 72 -4.98 -4.10 -21.81
C ASP A 72 -3.84 -3.09 -21.59
N PRO A 73 -3.62 -2.11 -22.49
CA PRO A 73 -2.56 -1.10 -22.35
C PRO A 73 -2.59 -0.37 -21.00
N LYS A 74 -3.78 -0.12 -20.44
CA LYS A 74 -3.93 0.50 -19.12
C LYS A 74 -3.40 -0.41 -18.01
N GLN A 75 -3.63 -1.72 -18.09
CA GLN A 75 -3.06 -2.66 -17.12
C GLN A 75 -1.53 -2.71 -17.25
N GLN A 76 -0.99 -2.67 -18.47
CA GLN A 76 0.44 -2.61 -18.70
C GLN A 76 1.03 -1.32 -18.10
N GLN A 77 0.36 -0.18 -18.26
CA GLN A 77 0.75 1.08 -17.63
C GLN A 77 0.80 0.98 -16.10
N ILE A 78 -0.21 0.36 -15.47
CA ILE A 78 -0.22 0.13 -14.03
C ILE A 78 0.95 -0.78 -13.62
N ASN A 79 1.21 -1.86 -14.36
CA ASN A 79 2.32 -2.77 -14.07
C ASN A 79 3.68 -2.08 -14.20
N SER A 80 3.88 -1.28 -15.26
CA SER A 80 5.09 -0.48 -15.44
C SER A 80 5.28 0.50 -14.29
N TRP A 81 4.21 1.20 -13.89
CA TRP A 81 4.25 2.11 -12.74
C TRP A 81 4.64 1.42 -11.44
N LEU A 82 4.02 0.27 -11.12
CA LEU A 82 4.36 -0.51 -9.92
C LEU A 82 5.85 -0.90 -9.89
N LYS A 83 6.40 -1.25 -11.06
CA LYS A 83 7.78 -1.69 -11.22
C LYS A 83 8.77 -0.51 -11.19
N GLU A 84 8.57 0.50 -12.02
CA GLU A 84 9.45 1.66 -12.19
C GLU A 84 9.55 2.46 -10.89
N GLU A 85 8.42 2.66 -10.21
CA GLU A 85 8.38 3.34 -8.92
C GLU A 85 8.78 2.44 -7.74
N ARG A 86 9.07 1.14 -7.97
CA ARG A 86 9.41 0.19 -6.89
C ARG A 86 8.38 0.23 -5.75
N VAL A 87 7.10 0.20 -6.10
CA VAL A 87 6.00 0.36 -5.15
C VAL A 87 5.97 -0.85 -4.20
N GLY A 88 5.96 -0.60 -2.89
CA GLY A 88 5.82 -1.63 -1.87
C GLY A 88 4.37 -1.84 -1.44
N ILE A 89 3.57 -0.78 -1.47
CA ILE A 89 2.14 -0.80 -1.16
C ILE A 89 1.42 0.07 -2.20
N ALA A 90 0.48 -0.52 -2.93
CA ALA A 90 -0.35 0.17 -3.91
C ALA A 90 -1.81 0.21 -3.44
N LEU A 91 -2.40 1.40 -3.41
CA LEU A 91 -3.78 1.66 -3.02
C LEU A 91 -4.51 2.25 -4.21
N LEU A 92 -5.43 1.50 -4.80
CA LEU A 92 -6.15 1.89 -6.00
C LEU A 92 -7.61 2.21 -5.67
N ALA A 93 -8.05 3.41 -6.00
CA ALA A 93 -9.44 3.84 -5.88
C ALA A 93 -10.13 3.84 -7.25
N GLU A 94 -11.46 3.76 -7.25
CA GLU A 94 -12.28 3.67 -8.46
C GLU A 94 -11.81 2.54 -9.38
N ALA A 95 -11.71 1.32 -8.85
CA ALA A 95 -11.36 0.17 -9.66
C ALA A 95 -12.42 -0.14 -10.71
N LYS A 96 -13.69 0.25 -10.52
CA LYS A 96 -14.82 0.12 -11.45
C LYS A 96 -14.98 -1.25 -12.10
N THR A 97 -14.53 -2.31 -11.44
CA THR A 97 -14.54 -3.68 -11.95
C THR A 97 -15.27 -4.60 -10.98
N PHE A 98 -16.19 -5.39 -11.51
CA PHE A 98 -16.84 -6.49 -10.84
C PHE A 98 -16.02 -7.76 -11.01
N TRP A 99 -15.11 -7.97 -10.05
CA TRP A 99 -14.14 -9.05 -10.09
C TRP A 99 -14.72 -10.46 -10.29
N PRO A 100 -15.92 -10.81 -9.77
CA PRO A 100 -16.48 -12.14 -10.00
C PRO A 100 -16.89 -12.43 -11.44
N SER A 101 -17.11 -11.42 -12.29
CA SER A 101 -17.42 -11.63 -13.72
C SER A 101 -16.19 -11.59 -14.62
N ILE A 102 -14.99 -11.43 -14.05
CA ILE A 102 -13.74 -11.44 -14.82
C ILE A 102 -13.33 -12.89 -15.05
N ASN A 103 -13.02 -13.21 -16.31
CA ASN A 103 -12.52 -14.52 -16.70
C ASN A 103 -11.25 -14.92 -15.91
N GLU A 104 -11.09 -16.21 -15.69
CA GLU A 104 -9.91 -16.78 -15.03
C GLU A 104 -8.61 -16.32 -15.73
N GLY A 105 -7.56 -16.07 -14.93
CA GLY A 105 -6.29 -15.56 -15.44
C GLY A 105 -6.26 -14.05 -15.69
N HIS A 106 -7.41 -13.38 -15.65
CA HIS A 106 -7.52 -11.92 -15.76
C HIS A 106 -7.92 -11.24 -14.46
N GLY A 107 -8.11 -11.97 -13.36
CA GLY A 107 -8.38 -11.38 -12.05
C GLY A 107 -7.19 -10.56 -11.52
N TRP A 108 -7.42 -9.62 -10.59
CA TRP A 108 -6.33 -8.80 -10.03
C TRP A 108 -5.19 -9.64 -9.42
N SER A 109 -5.53 -10.71 -8.69
CA SER A 109 -4.56 -11.66 -8.14
C SER A 109 -3.70 -12.33 -9.22
N ASP A 110 -4.30 -12.67 -10.35
CA ASP A 110 -3.62 -13.35 -11.46
C ASP A 110 -2.67 -12.38 -12.16
N ARG A 111 -3.11 -11.14 -12.36
CA ARG A 111 -2.27 -10.06 -12.89
C ARG A 111 -1.04 -9.81 -12.01
N LEU A 112 -1.24 -9.74 -10.69
CA LEU A 112 -0.14 -9.59 -9.74
C LEU A 112 0.80 -10.80 -9.75
N ARG A 113 0.25 -12.02 -9.86
CA ARG A 113 1.06 -13.23 -9.97
C ARG A 113 1.95 -13.20 -11.21
N GLN A 114 1.40 -12.84 -12.37
CA GLN A 114 2.16 -12.71 -13.60
C GLN A 114 3.23 -11.59 -13.52
N ALA A 115 2.90 -10.46 -12.90
CA ALA A 115 3.82 -9.34 -12.72
C ALA A 115 4.97 -9.68 -11.74
N THR A 116 4.66 -10.34 -10.64
CA THR A 116 5.64 -10.71 -9.60
C THR A 116 6.52 -11.88 -10.03
N MET A 117 6.00 -12.88 -10.74
CA MET A 117 6.77 -14.01 -11.29
C MET A 117 7.91 -13.58 -12.22
N LYS A 118 7.74 -12.48 -12.96
CA LYS A 118 8.76 -11.94 -13.88
C LYS A 118 9.83 -11.09 -13.18
N SER A 119 9.76 -10.96 -11.86
CA SER A 119 10.69 -10.14 -11.08
C SER A 119 11.31 -10.97 -9.95
N GLU A 120 12.43 -10.50 -9.38
CA GLU A 120 13.01 -11.09 -8.15
C GLU A 120 12.08 -10.97 -6.93
N GLN A 121 10.90 -10.38 -7.10
CA GLN A 121 9.96 -10.09 -6.04
C GLN A 121 9.05 -11.28 -5.74
N LYS A 122 9.18 -11.82 -4.52
CA LYS A 122 8.42 -12.99 -4.06
C LYS A 122 7.23 -12.54 -3.22
N GLY A 123 6.02 -12.75 -3.75
CA GLY A 123 4.77 -12.70 -2.99
C GLY A 123 4.04 -11.35 -3.00
N PHE A 124 2.73 -11.45 -2.82
CA PHE A 124 1.83 -10.31 -2.66
C PHE A 124 0.75 -10.65 -1.62
N TYR A 125 0.15 -9.62 -1.04
CA TYR A 125 -1.01 -9.71 -0.18
C TYR A 125 -2.01 -8.64 -0.61
N LEU A 126 -3.30 -8.96 -0.66
CA LEU A 126 -4.29 -8.04 -1.23
C LEU A 126 -5.59 -8.02 -0.44
N SER A 127 -6.29 -6.90 -0.53
CA SER A 127 -7.69 -6.74 -0.17
C SER A 127 -8.42 -6.03 -1.29
N ILE A 128 -9.55 -6.59 -1.73
CA ILE A 128 -10.37 -6.03 -2.80
C ILE A 128 -11.78 -5.81 -2.28
N ALA A 129 -12.26 -4.59 -2.44
CA ALA A 129 -13.62 -4.18 -2.16
C ALA A 129 -14.29 -3.74 -3.46
N TYR A 130 -15.55 -4.13 -3.66
CA TYR A 130 -16.29 -3.85 -4.88
C TYR A 130 -17.80 -3.87 -4.58
N ASN A 131 -18.60 -3.22 -5.41
CA ASN A 131 -20.05 -3.18 -5.22
C ASN A 131 -20.69 -4.54 -5.54
N ARG A 132 -21.50 -5.08 -4.63
CA ARG A 132 -22.22 -6.35 -4.78
C ARG A 132 -23.72 -6.20 -5.01
N HIS A 133 -24.24 -4.98 -4.85
CA HIS A 133 -25.67 -4.68 -4.93
C HIS A 133 -26.10 -4.17 -6.30
N GLN A 134 -25.15 -3.83 -7.18
CA GLN A 134 -25.49 -3.44 -8.53
C GLN A 134 -26.12 -4.64 -9.26
N ASP A 135 -27.33 -4.47 -9.80
CA ASP A 135 -27.97 -5.48 -10.64
C ASP A 135 -27.12 -5.72 -11.89
N ARG A 136 -26.86 -7.00 -12.18
CA ARG A 136 -26.02 -7.47 -13.28
C ARG A 136 -26.71 -8.50 -14.16
N SER A 137 -28.01 -8.76 -13.96
CA SER A 137 -28.76 -9.75 -14.73
C SER A 137 -28.71 -9.50 -16.25
N ALA A 138 -28.62 -8.24 -16.68
CA ALA A 138 -28.47 -7.82 -18.08
C ALA A 138 -27.07 -7.27 -18.42
N ALA A 139 -26.09 -7.39 -17.53
CA ALA A 139 -24.77 -6.80 -17.76
C ALA A 139 -23.93 -7.66 -18.71
N THR A 140 -23.46 -7.05 -19.81
CA THR A 140 -22.55 -7.68 -20.79
C THR A 140 -21.07 -7.44 -20.49
N SER A 141 -20.78 -6.54 -19.54
CA SER A 141 -19.42 -6.16 -19.14
C SER A 141 -19.21 -6.37 -17.65
N ALA A 142 -17.96 -6.40 -17.21
CA ALA A 142 -17.53 -6.41 -15.81
C ALA A 142 -17.45 -5.01 -15.21
N VAL A 143 -17.86 -3.96 -15.92
CA VAL A 143 -17.80 -2.57 -15.43
C VAL A 143 -18.82 -2.36 -14.30
N GLN A 144 -18.45 -1.57 -13.30
CA GLN A 144 -19.35 -1.09 -12.24
C GLN A 144 -18.88 0.22 -11.62
N TRP A 145 -19.69 0.81 -10.75
CA TRP A 145 -19.28 1.99 -9.99
C TRP A 145 -18.51 1.63 -8.71
N GLY A 146 -17.52 2.45 -8.38
CA GLY A 146 -16.73 2.33 -7.16
C GLY A 146 -15.71 1.18 -7.19
N GLY A 147 -15.42 0.64 -6.01
CA GLY A 147 -14.43 -0.40 -5.81
C GLY A 147 -13.04 0.14 -5.51
N CYS A 148 -12.34 -0.58 -4.62
CA CYS A 148 -11.00 -0.23 -4.14
C CYS A 148 -10.14 -1.48 -4.05
N ILE A 149 -8.83 -1.30 -4.22
CA ILE A 149 -7.85 -2.37 -4.08
C ILE A 149 -6.69 -1.90 -3.21
N ALA A 150 -6.40 -2.65 -2.15
CA ALA A 150 -5.18 -2.50 -1.39
C ALA A 150 -4.25 -3.68 -1.72
N THR A 151 -3.05 -3.39 -2.22
CA THR A 151 -2.04 -4.38 -2.59
C THR A 151 -0.75 -4.11 -1.84
N VAL A 152 -0.19 -5.14 -1.22
CA VAL A 152 1.12 -5.13 -0.59
C VAL A 152 2.02 -6.09 -1.35
N LEU A 153 3.20 -5.62 -1.72
CA LEU A 153 4.12 -6.32 -2.62
C LEU A 153 5.42 -6.71 -1.88
N ASN A 154 6.04 -7.79 -2.33
CA ASN A 154 7.44 -8.13 -2.10
C ASN A 154 7.75 -8.36 -0.61
N GLN A 155 8.90 -7.86 -0.14
CA GLN A 155 9.32 -7.96 1.26
C GLN A 155 8.28 -7.41 2.26
N VAL A 156 7.44 -6.46 1.83
CA VAL A 156 6.38 -5.89 2.67
C VAL A 156 5.23 -6.88 2.84
N ALA A 157 4.96 -7.74 1.85
CA ALA A 157 3.89 -8.72 1.89
C ALA A 157 4.06 -9.72 3.04
N HIS A 158 5.30 -10.09 3.40
CA HIS A 158 5.59 -10.94 4.56
C HIS A 158 5.19 -10.32 5.91
N ARG A 159 4.99 -9.00 5.95
CA ARG A 159 4.51 -8.29 7.14
C ARG A 159 2.99 -8.18 7.17
N ALA A 160 2.28 -8.49 6.09
CA ALA A 160 0.83 -8.46 6.11
C ALA A 160 0.28 -9.50 7.10
N LYS A 161 -0.70 -9.09 7.90
CA LYS A 161 -1.33 -9.93 8.94
C LYS A 161 -2.80 -10.14 8.69
N GLU A 162 -3.46 -9.07 8.29
CA GLU A 162 -4.91 -9.04 8.14
C GLU A 162 -5.26 -8.17 6.94
N ALA A 163 -6.40 -8.46 6.34
CA ALA A 163 -7.03 -7.61 5.35
C ALA A 163 -8.51 -7.47 5.71
N GLY A 164 -9.05 -6.30 5.41
CA GLY A 164 -10.48 -6.04 5.53
C GLY A 164 -10.98 -5.22 4.36
N ARG A 165 -12.30 -5.20 4.23
CA ARG A 165 -13.02 -4.50 3.16
C ARG A 165 -14.35 -4.01 3.69
N ASP A 166 -14.92 -3.04 2.98
CA ASP A 166 -16.23 -2.47 3.26
C ASP A 166 -17.30 -3.56 3.52
N PRO A 167 -17.83 -3.68 4.76
CA PRO A 167 -18.81 -4.71 5.11
C PRO A 167 -20.17 -4.46 4.45
N THR A 168 -20.47 -3.21 4.07
CA THR A 168 -21.72 -2.88 3.36
C THR A 168 -21.72 -3.37 1.92
N SER A 169 -20.59 -3.91 1.44
CA SER A 169 -20.44 -4.44 0.07
C SER A 169 -20.70 -3.41 -1.03
N LEU A 170 -20.49 -2.11 -0.75
CA LEU A 170 -20.52 -1.04 -1.76
C LEU A 170 -19.13 -0.82 -2.39
N GLY A 171 -18.08 -1.36 -1.77
CA GLY A 171 -16.72 -1.25 -2.29
C GLY A 171 -16.04 0.09 -2.00
N ARG A 172 -16.40 0.76 -0.89
CA ARG A 172 -15.92 2.12 -0.57
C ARG A 172 -14.49 2.16 -0.03
N TRP A 173 -14.04 1.10 0.62
CA TRP A 173 -12.70 1.01 1.18
C TRP A 173 -12.21 -0.44 1.29
N ALA A 174 -10.89 -0.60 1.28
CA ALA A 174 -10.17 -1.83 1.55
C ALA A 174 -8.89 -1.50 2.33
N TYR A 175 -8.48 -2.36 3.25
CA TYR A 175 -7.22 -2.20 4.00
C TYR A 175 -6.41 -3.49 4.05
N VAL A 176 -5.12 -3.33 4.31
CA VAL A 176 -4.21 -4.40 4.74
C VAL A 176 -3.48 -3.91 5.99
N CYS A 177 -3.54 -4.69 7.07
CA CYS A 177 -2.80 -4.44 8.30
C CYS A 177 -1.40 -5.07 8.20
N LEU A 178 -0.38 -4.25 8.47
CA LEU A 178 1.01 -4.68 8.48
C LEU A 178 1.53 -4.83 9.91
N GLN A 179 2.33 -5.87 10.13
CA GLN A 179 3.08 -6.06 11.36
C GLN A 179 4.16 -4.99 11.50
N GLY A 180 4.01 -4.18 12.55
CA GLY A 180 5.01 -3.21 12.99
C GLY A 180 6.33 -3.89 13.37
N ARG A 181 7.37 -3.08 13.56
CA ARG A 181 8.64 -3.59 14.10
C ARG A 181 8.43 -3.94 15.57
N LYS A 182 8.85 -5.14 15.99
CA LYS A 182 8.95 -5.46 17.42
C LYS A 182 9.98 -4.50 18.04
N LEU A 183 9.51 -3.59 18.89
CA LEU A 183 10.40 -2.76 19.70
C LEU A 183 10.97 -3.67 20.79
N LYS A 184 12.28 -3.91 20.79
CA LYS A 184 12.92 -4.54 21.96
C LYS A 184 12.86 -3.51 23.09
N ALA A 185 12.03 -3.76 24.11
CA ALA A 185 12.06 -3.00 25.35
C ALA A 185 13.48 -3.11 25.95
N HIS A 186 14.05 -1.97 26.34
CA HIS A 186 15.33 -1.95 27.02
C HIS A 186 15.09 -2.24 28.50
N GLY A 187 15.11 -3.53 28.85
CA GLY A 187 14.95 -4.02 30.23
C GLY A 187 13.50 -4.01 30.74
N GLY A 188 13.06 -5.14 31.28
CA GLY A 188 11.79 -5.26 32.00
C GLY A 188 10.73 -6.07 31.26
N ASN A 189 10.25 -7.12 31.94
CA ASN A 189 9.22 -8.06 31.50
C ASN A 189 8.05 -7.40 30.77
N VAL A 190 7.71 -7.94 29.59
CA VAL A 190 6.49 -7.58 28.86
C VAL A 190 5.43 -8.64 29.18
N GLN A 191 4.49 -8.27 30.04
CA GLN A 191 3.14 -8.84 30.01
C GLN A 191 2.45 -8.36 28.73
N ASP A 192 1.69 -9.27 28.14
CA ASP A 192 0.79 -9.06 27.01
C ASP A 192 -0.06 -7.80 27.19
N SER A 193 -0.12 -7.00 26.12
CA SER A 193 -1.32 -6.39 25.56
C SER A 193 -0.93 -5.19 24.69
N LEU A 194 -1.40 -5.20 23.45
CA LEU A 194 -1.95 -4.07 22.69
C LEU A 194 -2.18 -4.55 21.25
N LEU A 195 -3.14 -5.47 21.13
CA LEU A 195 -3.95 -5.63 19.93
C LEU A 195 -4.78 -4.35 19.80
N GLY A 196 -4.26 -3.39 19.05
CA GLY A 196 -4.97 -2.19 18.65
C GLY A 196 -5.12 -2.17 17.14
N CYS A 197 -5.95 -3.07 16.59
CA CYS A 197 -6.52 -2.83 15.27
C CYS A 197 -7.38 -1.58 15.42
N LEU A 198 -6.98 -0.48 14.78
CA LEU A 198 -7.82 0.71 14.65
C LEU A 198 -9.06 0.29 13.87
N GLN A 199 -10.15 -0.02 14.58
CA GLN A 199 -11.46 -0.09 13.96
C GLN A 199 -11.75 1.28 13.33
N PRO A 200 -12.27 1.33 12.09
CA PRO A 200 -12.76 2.59 11.56
C PRO A 200 -13.90 3.10 12.46
N PRO A 201 -14.04 4.43 12.62
CA PRO A 201 -15.12 4.98 13.41
C PRO A 201 -16.46 4.50 12.83
N LEU A 202 -17.26 3.86 13.68
CA LEU A 202 -18.68 3.70 13.43
C LEU A 202 -19.25 5.11 13.35
N LEU A 203 -19.59 5.57 12.15
CA LEU A 203 -20.39 6.77 11.98
C LEU A 203 -21.84 6.42 12.37
N PRO A 204 -22.57 7.37 12.98
CA PRO A 204 -23.91 7.18 13.51
C PRO A 204 -24.95 6.81 12.43
#